data_AF-A0A952E1N3-F1
#
_entry.id   AF-A0A952E1N3-F1
#
_cell.length_a   1.000
_cell.length_b   1.000
_cell.length_c   1.000
_cell.angle_alpha   90.00
_cell.angle_beta   90.00
_cell.angle_gamma   90.00
#
_symmetry.space_group_name_H-M   'P 1'
#
loop_
_entity.id
_entity.type
_entity.pdbx_description
1 polymer ?
#
loop_
_entity_poly.entity_id
_entity_poly.type
_entity_poly.pdbx_seq_one_letter_code
_entity_poly.pdbx_strand_id
1 'polypeptide(L)'
;MVEIKKPHVLTLHEVKDNEMGVKEWFMSFGELLRINPTDEEFRKALNKDSPNSLWNKRPPELLLLDYVPQVWPHYETVGSHNYSVLMALNTDRPLLNETSYIKDRPDMIKVIRAAALLHDVGKLKDPANHKHPYESAQAVDDFLDYMKFNYREKKLCLFLIAHHDILGKAANPKDTTEIGTVRKICKTRAILQCLWILTVADVSTIKGIMDNDQHVLERIDKIAKRIAKDIPKYNRNRYFLPTK
;
A
#
# COMPACT_ATOMS: atom_id res chain seq x y z
N MET A 1 -1.76 -38.03 16.04
CA MET A 1 -1.30 -36.69 16.45
C MET A 1 -0.38 -36.17 15.36
N VAL A 2 -0.79 -35.12 14.64
CA VAL A 2 0.06 -34.48 13.61
C VAL A 2 0.96 -33.49 14.33
N GLU A 3 2.26 -33.77 14.33
CA GLU A 3 3.27 -32.92 14.94
C GLU A 3 3.45 -31.68 14.05
N ILE A 4 2.86 -30.55 14.47
CA ILE A 4 3.06 -29.26 13.80
C ILE A 4 4.49 -28.83 14.11
N LYS A 5 5.42 -29.06 13.17
CA LYS A 5 6.78 -28.53 13.25
C LYS A 5 6.70 -27.01 13.41
N LYS A 6 7.21 -26.49 14.53
CA LYS A 6 7.41 -25.05 14.71
C LYS A 6 8.27 -24.55 13.54
N PRO A 7 7.91 -23.44 12.88
CA PRO A 7 8.70 -22.89 11.79
C PRO A 7 10.11 -22.58 12.29
N HIS A 8 11.10 -23.06 11.54
CA HIS A 8 12.51 -22.80 11.79
C HIS A 8 12.74 -21.30 11.62
N VAL A 9 12.87 -20.57 12.72
CA VAL A 9 13.30 -19.17 12.68
C VAL A 9 14.78 -19.21 12.33
N LEU A 10 15.12 -18.98 11.07
CA LEU A 10 16.49 -18.75 10.65
C LEU A 10 16.96 -17.45 11.30
N THR A 11 18.06 -17.54 12.05
CA THR A 11 18.70 -16.36 12.63
C THR A 11 19.40 -15.57 11.53
N LEU A 12 19.26 -14.23 11.55
CA LEU A 12 19.82 -13.19 10.67
C LEU A 12 21.33 -13.27 10.31
N HIS A 13 22.05 -14.32 10.69
CA HIS A 13 23.50 -14.45 10.50
C HIS A 13 23.93 -15.19 9.23
N GLU A 14 23.02 -15.74 8.43
CA GLU A 14 23.37 -16.57 7.26
C GLU A 14 23.25 -15.86 5.90
N VAL A 15 22.93 -14.56 5.87
CA VAL A 15 22.82 -13.77 4.63
C VAL A 15 23.80 -12.60 4.72
N LYS A 16 25.00 -12.70 4.14
CA LYS A 16 26.03 -11.66 4.37
C LYS A 16 26.87 -11.16 3.20
N ASP A 17 26.74 -11.66 1.98
CA ASP A 17 27.73 -11.30 0.94
C ASP A 17 27.22 -10.41 -0.21
N ASN A 18 25.97 -9.93 -0.20
CA ASN A 18 25.49 -8.98 -1.23
C ASN A 18 24.31 -8.09 -0.78
N GLU A 19 24.07 -7.97 0.53
CA GLU A 19 22.89 -7.25 1.02
C GLU A 19 23.13 -5.74 1.06
N MET A 20 22.29 -5.01 0.33
CA MET A 20 22.17 -3.56 0.48
C MET A 20 21.58 -3.27 1.86
N GLY A 21 22.19 -2.37 2.62
CA GLY A 21 21.65 -2.00 3.93
C GLY A 21 20.25 -1.40 3.80
N VAL A 22 19.39 -1.57 4.82
CA VAL A 22 17.99 -1.08 4.78
C VAL A 22 17.87 0.39 4.38
N LYS A 23 18.77 1.24 4.90
CA LYS A 23 18.84 2.67 4.54
C LYS A 23 19.19 2.89 3.07
N GLU A 24 20.20 2.19 2.56
CA GLU A 24 20.65 2.31 1.17
C GLU A 24 19.59 1.81 0.19
N TRP A 25 18.86 0.76 0.57
CA TRP A 25 17.75 0.24 -0.22
C TRP A 25 16.60 1.23 -0.31
N PHE A 26 16.17 1.81 0.82
CA PHE A 26 15.13 2.84 0.79
C PHE A 26 15.58 4.13 0.12
N MET A 27 16.86 4.50 0.20
CA MET A 27 17.39 5.61 -0.61
C MET A 27 17.26 5.31 -2.10
N SER A 28 17.64 4.12 -2.55
CA SER A 28 17.56 3.67 -3.95
C SER A 28 16.11 3.57 -4.44
N PHE A 29 15.20 3.05 -3.61
CA PHE A 29 13.76 3.07 -3.89
C PHE A 29 13.23 4.50 -3.99
N GLY A 30 13.65 5.40 -3.10
CA GLY A 30 13.30 6.82 -3.15
C GLY A 30 13.83 7.55 -4.40
N GLU A 31 14.99 7.18 -4.93
CA GLU A 31 15.51 7.67 -6.21
C GLU A 31 14.67 7.16 -7.39
N LEU A 32 14.36 5.86 -7.42
CA LEU A 32 13.45 5.26 -8.42
C LEU A 32 12.09 5.98 -8.42
N LEU A 33 11.54 6.32 -7.26
CA LEU A 33 10.28 7.04 -7.17
C LEU A 33 10.38 8.49 -7.65
N ARG A 34 11.53 9.16 -7.46
CA ARG A 34 11.76 10.57 -7.83
C ARG A 34 11.88 10.79 -9.32
N ILE A 35 12.38 9.81 -10.08
CA ILE A 35 12.38 9.88 -11.54
C ILE A 35 10.97 9.72 -12.13
N ASN A 36 9.96 9.49 -11.29
CA ASN A 36 8.54 9.35 -11.64
C ASN A 36 8.31 8.40 -12.82
N PRO A 37 8.71 7.11 -12.70
CA PRO A 37 8.59 6.16 -13.78
C PRO A 37 7.12 5.93 -14.10
N THR A 38 6.81 5.55 -15.33
CA THR A 38 5.51 4.97 -15.69
C THR A 38 5.23 3.71 -14.87
N ASP A 39 3.97 3.25 -14.82
CA ASP A 39 3.64 2.00 -14.12
C ASP A 39 4.37 0.79 -14.72
N GLU A 40 4.62 0.80 -16.03
CA GLU A 40 5.40 -0.25 -16.70
C GLU A 40 6.88 -0.24 -16.27
N GLU A 41 7.53 0.92 -16.32
CA GLU A 41 8.92 1.08 -15.89
C GLU A 41 9.08 0.75 -14.40
N PHE A 42 8.12 1.13 -13.56
CA PHE A 42 8.11 0.81 -12.15
C PHE A 42 8.04 -0.71 -11.90
N ARG A 43 7.13 -1.41 -12.58
CA ARG A 43 7.04 -2.88 -12.51
C ARG A 43 8.32 -3.55 -13.00
N LYS A 44 8.91 -3.05 -14.10
CA LYS A 44 10.18 -3.57 -14.63
C LYS A 44 11.33 -3.42 -13.63
N ALA A 45 11.43 -2.28 -12.95
CA ALA A 45 12.46 -2.02 -11.94
C ALA A 45 12.34 -2.93 -10.69
N LEU A 46 11.12 -3.37 -10.39
CA LEU A 46 10.80 -4.26 -9.27
C LEU A 46 10.60 -5.72 -9.67
N ASN A 47 10.82 -6.11 -10.93
CA ASN A 47 10.51 -7.46 -11.40
C ASN A 47 11.26 -8.53 -10.59
N LYS A 48 10.52 -9.37 -9.85
CA LYS A 48 11.10 -10.46 -9.03
C LYS A 48 11.82 -11.54 -9.84
N ASP A 49 11.54 -11.65 -11.14
CA ASP A 49 12.21 -12.63 -12.01
C ASP A 49 13.56 -12.10 -12.54
N SER A 50 13.86 -10.81 -12.32
CA SER A 50 15.15 -10.20 -12.68
C SER A 50 16.08 -10.21 -11.46
N PRO A 51 17.19 -10.97 -11.45
CA PRO A 51 18.08 -11.08 -10.28
C PRO A 51 18.64 -9.73 -9.79
N ASN A 52 18.76 -8.77 -10.71
CA ASN A 52 19.32 -7.45 -10.44
C ASN A 52 18.27 -6.39 -10.08
N SER A 53 16.98 -6.75 -10.05
CA SER A 53 15.91 -5.83 -9.68
C SER A 53 16.04 -5.34 -8.25
N LEU A 54 15.42 -4.20 -7.97
CA LEU A 54 15.43 -3.65 -6.62
C LEU A 54 14.66 -4.54 -5.64
N TRP A 55 13.64 -5.28 -6.12
CA TRP A 55 12.89 -6.25 -5.31
C TRP A 55 13.75 -7.42 -4.79
N ASN A 56 14.65 -7.94 -5.63
CA ASN A 56 15.55 -9.04 -5.25
C ASN A 56 16.74 -8.59 -4.41
N LYS A 57 16.94 -7.27 -4.28
CA LYS A 57 17.98 -6.66 -3.43
C LYS A 57 17.42 -6.17 -2.08
N ARG A 58 16.20 -6.56 -1.73
CA ARG A 58 15.55 -6.19 -0.46
C ARG A 58 16.45 -6.54 0.73
N PRO A 59 16.56 -5.65 1.73
CA PRO A 59 17.31 -5.93 2.95
C PRO A 59 16.59 -6.99 3.80
N PRO A 60 17.28 -7.66 4.74
CA PRO A 60 16.70 -8.68 5.62
C PRO A 60 15.39 -8.26 6.28
N GLU A 61 15.28 -7.01 6.72
CA GLU A 61 14.09 -6.48 7.40
C GLU A 61 12.84 -6.56 6.53
N LEU A 62 12.97 -6.38 5.21
CA LEU A 62 11.87 -6.56 4.28
C LEU A 62 11.67 -8.02 3.87
N LEU A 63 12.74 -8.83 3.83
CA LEU A 63 12.64 -10.27 3.58
C LEU A 63 11.89 -11.00 4.69
N LEU A 64 11.89 -10.49 5.93
CA LEU A 64 11.09 -11.04 7.02
C LEU A 64 9.60 -11.15 6.67
N LEU A 65 9.06 -10.24 5.84
CA LEU A 65 7.66 -10.28 5.38
C LEU A 65 7.36 -11.52 4.53
N ASP A 66 8.36 -12.10 3.87
CA ASP A 66 8.20 -13.31 3.06
C ASP A 66 7.94 -14.56 3.94
N TYR A 67 8.14 -14.45 5.26
CA TYR A 67 7.89 -15.52 6.23
C TYR A 67 6.63 -15.28 7.07
N VAL A 68 5.95 -14.15 6.91
CA VAL A 68 4.73 -13.82 7.66
C VAL A 68 3.52 -14.39 6.91
N PRO A 69 2.85 -15.43 7.43
CA PRO A 69 1.71 -16.02 6.75
C PRO A 69 0.47 -15.14 6.87
N GLN A 70 -0.25 -15.01 5.77
CA GLN A 70 -1.60 -14.48 5.68
C GLN A 70 -2.51 -15.64 5.29
N VAL A 71 -3.42 -16.05 6.21
CA VAL A 71 -4.15 -17.34 6.10
C VAL A 71 -5.61 -17.16 5.69
N TRP A 72 -6.14 -15.93 5.70
CA TRP A 72 -7.52 -15.65 5.33
C TRP A 72 -7.59 -14.45 4.37
N PRO A 73 -8.39 -14.52 3.28
CA PRO A 73 -9.23 -15.64 2.84
C PRO A 73 -8.51 -16.67 1.96
N HIS A 74 -7.19 -16.59 1.84
CA HIS A 74 -6.35 -17.60 1.18
C HIS A 74 -4.97 -17.62 1.84
N TYR A 75 -4.15 -18.63 1.53
CA TYR A 75 -2.77 -18.70 2.01
C TYR A 75 -1.82 -17.95 1.07
N GLU A 76 -1.18 -16.91 1.58
CA GLU A 76 -0.03 -16.24 0.97
C GLU A 76 0.90 -15.72 2.08
N THR A 77 2.03 -15.10 1.70
CA THR A 77 2.90 -14.39 2.65
C THR A 77 2.73 -12.88 2.47
N VAL A 78 2.93 -12.10 3.54
CA VAL A 78 2.79 -10.63 3.47
C VAL A 78 3.73 -10.03 2.42
N GLY A 79 4.96 -10.56 2.29
CA GLY A 79 5.89 -10.09 1.27
C GLY A 79 5.42 -10.39 -0.16
N SER A 80 4.85 -11.57 -0.40
CA SER A 80 4.24 -11.92 -1.70
C SER A 80 2.99 -11.08 -1.99
N HIS A 81 2.20 -10.79 -0.96
CA HIS A 81 1.04 -9.90 -1.04
C HIS A 81 1.47 -8.49 -1.47
N ASN A 82 2.39 -7.86 -0.73
CA ASN A 82 2.89 -6.52 -1.04
C ASN A 82 3.49 -6.43 -2.45
N TYR A 83 4.20 -7.47 -2.90
CA TYR A 83 4.66 -7.55 -4.29
C TYR A 83 3.51 -7.46 -5.28
N SER A 84 2.48 -8.29 -5.07
CA SER A 84 1.31 -8.38 -5.94
C SER A 84 0.57 -7.04 -5.98
N VAL A 85 0.42 -6.36 -4.83
CA VAL A 85 -0.17 -5.01 -4.76
C VAL A 85 0.63 -4.01 -5.59
N LEU A 86 1.96 -3.99 -5.46
CA LEU A 86 2.84 -3.13 -6.26
C LEU A 86 2.67 -3.38 -7.77
N MET A 87 2.52 -4.63 -8.17
CA MET A 87 2.31 -4.99 -9.58
C MET A 87 0.90 -4.64 -10.06
N ALA A 88 -0.10 -4.67 -9.19
CA ALA A 88 -1.50 -4.36 -9.51
C ALA A 88 -1.82 -2.85 -9.51
N LEU A 89 -0.91 -1.99 -9.01
CA LEU A 89 -1.11 -0.53 -9.04
C LEU A 89 -1.39 -0.04 -10.47
N ASN A 90 -2.38 0.85 -10.57
CA ASN A 90 -2.71 1.60 -11.79
C ASN A 90 -2.92 3.07 -11.42
N THR A 91 -1.86 3.87 -11.56
CA THR A 91 -1.82 5.27 -11.11
C THR A 91 -2.52 6.23 -12.07
N ASP A 92 -2.77 5.79 -13.31
CA ASP A 92 -3.53 6.52 -14.32
C ASP A 92 -5.06 6.32 -14.21
N ARG A 93 -5.51 5.39 -13.34
CA ARG A 93 -6.92 5.00 -13.26
C ARG A 93 -7.82 6.20 -12.90
N PRO A 94 -8.83 6.54 -13.74
CA PRO A 94 -9.69 7.69 -13.49
C PRO A 94 -10.76 7.40 -12.42
N LEU A 95 -11.03 8.38 -11.55
CA LEU A 95 -12.02 8.23 -10.47
C LEU A 95 -13.43 8.67 -10.91
N LEU A 96 -13.58 9.86 -11.51
CA LEU A 96 -14.89 10.41 -11.89
C LEU A 96 -14.85 10.89 -13.35
N ASN A 97 -15.82 10.47 -14.18
CA ASN A 97 -15.99 10.95 -15.56
C ASN A 97 -14.65 11.01 -16.31
N GLU A 98 -13.91 9.89 -16.30
CA GLU A 98 -12.59 9.77 -16.96
C GLU A 98 -11.51 10.74 -16.45
N THR A 99 -11.78 11.47 -15.38
CA THR A 99 -10.83 12.39 -14.74
C THR A 99 -10.00 11.65 -13.70
N SER A 100 -8.68 11.68 -13.89
CA SER A 100 -7.70 11.39 -12.83
C SER A 100 -7.28 12.69 -12.15
N TYR A 101 -7.36 12.73 -10.82
CA TYR A 101 -6.92 13.82 -9.96
C TYR A 101 -5.45 13.70 -9.53
N ILE A 102 -4.76 12.63 -9.91
CA ILE A 102 -3.36 12.38 -9.55
C ILE A 102 -2.42 12.14 -10.74
N LYS A 103 -2.94 12.03 -11.97
CA LYS A 103 -2.13 11.70 -13.16
C LYS A 103 -0.94 12.65 -13.35
N ASP A 104 -1.18 13.96 -13.20
CA ASP A 104 -0.15 14.99 -13.34
C ASP A 104 0.50 15.36 -11.98
N ARG A 105 0.49 14.42 -11.02
CA ARG A 105 0.91 14.62 -9.63
C ARG A 105 1.98 13.62 -9.23
N PRO A 106 3.22 13.78 -9.73
CA PRO A 106 4.32 12.88 -9.42
C PRO A 106 4.57 12.76 -7.90
N ASP A 107 4.28 13.83 -7.15
CA ASP A 107 4.33 13.85 -5.68
C ASP A 107 3.38 12.86 -5.02
N MET A 108 2.19 12.65 -5.60
CA MET A 108 1.19 11.71 -5.08
C MET A 108 1.42 10.29 -5.60
N ILE A 109 1.85 10.15 -6.86
CA ILE A 109 2.18 8.85 -7.47
C ILE A 109 3.27 8.15 -6.68
N LYS A 110 4.37 8.84 -6.35
CA LYS A 110 5.43 8.27 -5.51
C LYS A 110 4.93 7.85 -4.12
N VAL A 111 4.02 8.63 -3.53
CA VAL A 111 3.47 8.35 -2.20
C VAL A 111 2.61 7.09 -2.21
N ILE A 112 1.80 6.86 -3.25
CA ILE A 112 1.01 5.63 -3.40
C ILE A 112 1.92 4.41 -3.54
N ARG A 113 2.97 4.50 -4.36
CA ARG A 113 3.92 3.40 -4.57
C ARG A 113 4.67 3.04 -3.27
N ALA A 114 5.09 4.04 -2.50
CA ALA A 114 5.68 3.80 -1.18
C ALA A 114 4.66 3.21 -0.19
N ALA A 115 3.42 3.71 -0.18
CA ALA A 115 2.37 3.17 0.67
C ALA A 115 2.07 1.70 0.32
N ALA A 116 1.98 1.34 -0.96
CA ALA A 116 1.77 -0.04 -1.40
C ALA A 116 2.86 -1.00 -0.92
N LEU A 117 4.13 -0.59 -0.97
CA LEU A 117 5.24 -1.40 -0.45
C LEU A 117 5.12 -1.65 1.06
N LEU A 118 4.60 -0.68 1.80
CA LEU A 118 4.73 -0.57 3.25
C LEU A 118 3.43 -0.82 4.03
N HIS A 119 2.29 -0.94 3.36
CA HIS A 119 0.96 -0.90 3.99
C HIS A 119 0.75 -1.97 5.07
N ASP A 120 1.42 -3.12 4.93
CA ASP A 120 1.27 -4.30 5.79
C ASP A 120 2.49 -4.63 6.66
N VAL A 121 3.49 -3.74 6.75
CA VAL A 121 4.70 -3.97 7.58
C VAL A 121 4.36 -4.27 9.05
N GLY A 122 3.27 -3.71 9.58
CA GLY A 122 2.78 -3.96 10.94
C GLY A 122 2.43 -5.42 11.22
N LYS A 123 2.12 -6.23 10.19
CA LYS A 123 1.82 -7.67 10.33
C LYS A 123 3.03 -8.49 10.81
N LEU A 124 4.25 -7.95 10.77
CA LEU A 124 5.44 -8.58 11.36
C LEU A 124 5.28 -8.86 12.86
N LYS A 125 4.54 -8.02 13.59
CA LYS A 125 4.33 -8.18 15.04
C LYS A 125 3.27 -9.24 15.32
N ASP A 126 2.15 -9.15 14.62
CA ASP A 126 1.02 -10.06 14.74
C ASP A 126 0.25 -10.08 13.41
N PRO A 127 0.30 -11.19 12.65
CA PRO A 127 -0.38 -11.30 11.36
C PRO A 127 -1.90 -11.23 11.45
N ALA A 128 -2.48 -11.55 12.61
CA ALA A 128 -3.92 -11.55 12.85
C ALA A 128 -4.43 -10.18 13.35
N ASN A 129 -3.54 -9.20 13.56
CA ASN A 129 -3.91 -7.94 14.17
C ASN A 129 -4.72 -7.04 13.23
N HIS A 130 -5.97 -6.77 13.60
CA HIS A 130 -6.82 -5.83 12.87
C HIS A 130 -6.36 -4.36 12.95
N LYS A 131 -5.43 -4.03 13.84
CA LYS A 131 -4.80 -2.70 13.97
C LYS A 131 -3.50 -2.57 13.15
N HIS A 132 -3.13 -3.58 12.36
CA HIS A 132 -1.93 -3.53 11.52
C HIS A 132 -1.84 -2.27 10.63
N PRO A 133 -2.93 -1.65 10.09
CA PRO A 133 -2.76 -0.43 9.29
C PRO A 133 -2.09 0.70 10.08
N TYR A 134 -2.52 0.90 11.33
CA TYR A 134 -1.96 1.94 12.21
C TYR A 134 -0.53 1.58 12.65
N GLU A 135 -0.29 0.32 12.97
CA GLU A 135 1.05 -0.15 13.37
C GLU A 135 2.05 -0.10 12.21
N SER A 136 1.63 -0.42 10.99
CA SER A 136 2.40 -0.22 9.77
C SER A 136 2.78 1.24 9.63
N ALA A 137 1.84 2.17 9.79
CA ALA A 137 2.13 3.59 9.67
C ALA A 137 3.16 4.04 10.72
N GLN A 138 3.07 3.57 11.96
CA GLN A 138 4.06 3.90 12.99
C GLN A 138 5.44 3.29 12.70
N ALA A 139 5.51 2.09 12.12
CA ALA A 139 6.75 1.35 11.92
C ALA A 139 7.62 1.91 10.78
N VAL A 140 7.05 2.67 9.84
CA VAL A 140 7.74 3.01 8.59
C VAL A 140 8.22 4.46 8.50
N ASP A 141 8.11 5.23 9.59
CA ASP A 141 8.42 6.66 9.62
C ASP A 141 9.86 6.95 9.15
N ASP A 142 10.83 6.17 9.64
CA ASP A 142 12.25 6.30 9.29
C ASP A 142 12.52 5.92 7.82
N PHE A 143 11.78 4.94 7.28
CA PHE A 143 11.93 4.51 5.88
C PHE A 143 11.55 5.63 4.92
N LEU A 144 10.53 6.43 5.27
CA LEU A 144 10.12 7.60 4.49
C LEU A 144 11.19 8.70 4.52
N ASP A 145 11.93 8.84 5.64
CA ASP A 145 13.06 9.76 5.73
C ASP A 145 14.25 9.31 4.88
N TYR A 146 14.52 8.00 4.83
CA TYR A 146 15.53 7.43 3.93
C TYR A 146 15.19 7.68 2.45
N MET A 147 13.91 7.56 2.08
CA MET A 147 13.41 7.90 0.73
C MET A 147 13.41 9.40 0.40
N LYS A 148 13.77 10.27 1.37
CA LYS A 148 13.77 11.74 1.23
C LYS A 148 12.39 12.34 0.97
N PHE A 149 11.35 11.77 1.57
CA PHE A 149 10.00 12.34 1.49
C PHE A 149 9.95 13.64 2.28
N ASN A 150 9.35 14.68 1.70
CA ASN A 150 9.09 15.91 2.46
C ASN A 150 7.94 15.70 3.46
N TYR A 151 7.74 16.67 4.35
CA TYR A 151 6.70 16.60 5.38
C TYR A 151 5.30 16.25 4.84
N ARG A 152 4.89 16.82 3.70
CA ARG A 152 3.56 16.59 3.12
C ARG A 152 3.43 15.18 2.56
N GLU A 153 4.46 14.72 1.88
CA GLU A 153 4.52 13.36 1.30
C GLU A 153 4.53 12.30 2.39
N LYS A 154 5.34 12.51 3.45
CA LYS A 154 5.39 11.64 4.62
C LYS A 154 4.02 11.55 5.29
N LYS A 155 3.37 12.68 5.57
CA LYS A 155 2.02 12.70 6.15
C LYS A 155 0.98 12.01 5.27
N LEU A 156 1.03 12.20 3.95
CA LEU A 156 0.13 11.51 3.04
C LEU A 156 0.41 10.00 3.00
N CYS A 157 1.67 9.57 2.95
CA CYS A 157 2.02 8.15 2.91
C CYS A 157 1.55 7.44 4.18
N LEU A 158 1.85 8.00 5.36
CA LEU A 158 1.38 7.50 6.64
C LEU A 158 -0.14 7.46 6.73
N PHE A 159 -0.82 8.47 6.18
CA PHE A 159 -2.28 8.50 6.09
C PHE A 159 -2.81 7.34 5.24
N LEU A 160 -2.24 7.10 4.06
CA LEU A 160 -2.66 6.01 3.18
C LEU A 160 -2.44 4.65 3.83
N ILE A 161 -1.28 4.42 4.44
CA ILE A 161 -0.97 3.17 5.15
C ILE A 161 -1.97 2.94 6.29
N ALA A 162 -2.22 3.96 7.12
CA ALA A 162 -3.11 3.85 8.29
C ALA A 162 -4.58 3.57 7.94
N HIS A 163 -4.98 3.78 6.69
CA HIS A 163 -6.38 3.64 6.26
C HIS A 163 -6.54 2.77 5.01
N HIS A 164 -5.51 2.05 4.55
CA HIS A 164 -5.51 1.39 3.24
C HIS A 164 -6.70 0.43 3.03
N ASP A 165 -7.21 -0.18 4.10
CA ASP A 165 -8.30 -1.14 4.10
C ASP A 165 -9.71 -0.52 4.26
N ILE A 166 -9.82 0.79 4.51
CA ILE A 166 -11.09 1.44 4.93
C ILE A 166 -12.16 1.41 3.83
N LEU A 167 -11.76 1.54 2.56
CA LEU A 167 -12.68 1.46 1.43
C LEU A 167 -13.15 0.02 1.19
N GLY A 168 -12.30 -0.96 1.49
CA GLY A 168 -12.67 -2.39 1.48
C GLY A 168 -13.71 -2.69 2.57
N LYS A 169 -13.49 -2.19 3.79
CA LYS A 169 -14.46 -2.28 4.89
C LYS A 169 -15.78 -1.60 4.54
N ALA A 170 -15.75 -0.38 3.99
CA ALA A 170 -16.96 0.33 3.55
C ALA A 170 -17.73 -0.40 2.43
N ALA A 171 -17.06 -1.21 1.61
CA ALA A 171 -17.67 -2.03 0.57
C ALA A 171 -18.33 -3.31 1.08
N ASN A 172 -18.17 -3.64 2.37
CA ASN A 172 -18.89 -4.73 3.02
C ASN A 172 -20.37 -4.33 3.20
N PRO A 173 -21.33 -5.04 2.59
CA PRO A 173 -22.76 -4.71 2.70
C PRO A 173 -23.29 -4.72 4.14
N LYS A 174 -22.60 -5.42 5.05
CA LYS A 174 -22.95 -5.52 6.47
C LYS A 174 -22.43 -4.35 7.31
N ASP A 175 -21.50 -3.54 6.78
CA ASP A 175 -20.88 -2.42 7.50
C ASP A 175 -21.07 -1.10 6.75
N THR A 176 -22.05 -0.31 7.22
CA THR A 176 -22.36 1.00 6.63
C THR A 176 -21.67 2.17 7.35
N THR A 177 -21.02 1.91 8.48
CA THR A 177 -20.44 2.97 9.33
C THR A 177 -19.22 3.61 8.67
N GLU A 178 -18.48 2.84 7.88
CA GLU A 178 -17.20 3.27 7.32
C GLU A 178 -17.31 4.29 6.19
N ILE A 179 -18.45 4.37 5.49
CA ILE A 179 -18.66 5.42 4.47
C ILE A 179 -18.58 6.82 5.10
N GLY A 180 -19.13 6.98 6.31
CA GLY A 180 -19.05 8.21 7.08
C GLY A 180 -17.61 8.54 7.47
N THR A 181 -16.84 7.53 7.90
CA THR A 181 -15.41 7.65 8.21
C THR A 181 -14.62 8.12 6.99
N VAL A 182 -14.78 7.47 5.84
CA VAL A 182 -14.07 7.83 4.60
C VAL A 182 -14.36 9.28 4.20
N ARG A 183 -15.62 9.72 4.24
CA ARG A 183 -16.00 11.13 3.98
C ARG A 183 -15.32 12.10 4.93
N LYS A 184 -15.17 11.72 6.20
CA LYS A 184 -14.54 12.55 7.22
C LYS A 184 -13.04 12.67 6.99
N ILE A 185 -12.35 11.59 6.62
CA ILE A 185 -10.88 11.56 6.51
C ILE A 185 -10.37 12.03 5.14
N CYS A 186 -11.09 11.76 4.05
CA CYS A 186 -10.69 12.12 2.69
C CYS A 186 -11.13 13.55 2.34
N LYS A 187 -10.26 14.53 2.62
CA LYS A 187 -10.58 15.97 2.44
C LYS A 187 -10.57 16.45 0.98
N THR A 188 -9.93 15.71 0.08
CA THR A 188 -9.82 16.06 -1.34
C THR A 188 -10.06 14.84 -2.21
N ARG A 189 -10.48 15.05 -3.46
CA ARG A 189 -10.66 13.97 -4.43
C ARG A 189 -9.35 13.27 -4.77
N ALA A 190 -8.23 13.99 -4.71
CA ALA A 190 -6.91 13.42 -4.92
C ALA A 190 -6.52 12.45 -3.79
N ILE A 191 -6.74 12.82 -2.51
CA ILE A 191 -6.51 11.90 -1.37
C ILE A 191 -7.41 10.67 -1.48
N LEU A 192 -8.70 10.88 -1.80
CA LEU A 192 -9.63 9.78 -2.01
C LEU A 192 -9.18 8.86 -3.16
N GLN A 193 -8.67 9.42 -4.26
CA GLN A 193 -8.19 8.63 -5.39
C GLN A 193 -6.91 7.86 -5.04
N CYS A 194 -5.97 8.44 -4.30
CA CYS A 194 -4.79 7.73 -3.80
C CYS A 194 -5.22 6.51 -2.97
N LEU A 195 -6.14 6.71 -2.03
CA LEU A 195 -6.65 5.65 -1.17
C LEU A 195 -7.39 4.58 -1.98
N TRP A 196 -8.24 5.00 -2.91
CA TRP A 196 -8.98 4.09 -3.78
C TRP A 196 -8.08 3.25 -4.69
N ILE A 197 -7.04 3.83 -5.30
CA ILE A 197 -6.09 3.08 -6.13
C ILE A 197 -5.37 2.03 -5.29
N LEU A 198 -4.92 2.41 -4.09
CA LEU A 198 -4.25 1.48 -3.17
C LEU A 198 -5.20 0.35 -2.75
N THR A 199 -6.40 0.66 -2.27
CA THR A 199 -7.38 -0.35 -1.84
C THR A 199 -7.77 -1.29 -2.99
N VAL A 200 -7.97 -0.77 -4.21
CA VAL A 200 -8.33 -1.64 -5.33
C VAL A 200 -7.17 -2.56 -5.69
N ALA A 201 -5.93 -2.05 -5.75
CA ALA A 201 -4.77 -2.90 -6.01
C ALA A 201 -4.64 -3.99 -4.95
N ASP A 202 -4.71 -3.63 -3.66
CA ASP A 202 -4.73 -4.54 -2.51
C ASP A 202 -5.79 -5.63 -2.66
N VAL A 203 -7.07 -5.25 -2.63
CA VAL A 203 -8.19 -6.21 -2.69
C VAL A 203 -8.16 -7.07 -3.95
N SER A 204 -7.76 -6.52 -5.11
CA SER A 204 -7.72 -7.28 -6.37
C SER A 204 -6.69 -8.41 -6.39
N THR A 205 -5.69 -8.36 -5.51
CA THR A 205 -4.64 -9.37 -5.42
C THR A 205 -4.99 -10.49 -4.43
N ILE A 206 -6.00 -10.27 -3.58
CA ILE A 206 -6.44 -11.24 -2.58
C ILE A 206 -7.40 -12.25 -3.23
N LYS A 207 -6.84 -13.34 -3.75
CA LYS A 207 -7.60 -14.38 -4.48
C LYS A 207 -8.85 -14.84 -3.74
N GLY A 208 -8.73 -15.12 -2.44
CA GLY A 208 -9.87 -15.60 -1.66
C GLY A 208 -11.01 -14.57 -1.51
N ILE A 209 -10.75 -13.26 -1.61
CA ILE A 209 -11.85 -12.27 -1.67
C ILE A 209 -12.49 -12.34 -3.05
N MET A 210 -11.69 -12.33 -4.11
CA MET A 210 -12.18 -12.32 -5.49
C MET A 210 -12.99 -13.57 -5.85
N ASP A 211 -12.60 -14.74 -5.33
CA ASP A 211 -13.32 -16.00 -5.51
C ASP A 211 -14.67 -16.00 -4.78
N ASN A 212 -14.74 -15.38 -3.58
CA ASN A 212 -15.95 -15.35 -2.76
C ASN A 212 -16.92 -14.20 -3.11
N ASP A 213 -16.40 -13.11 -3.68
CA ASP A 213 -17.19 -11.91 -3.99
C ASP A 213 -16.65 -11.17 -5.22
N GLN A 214 -17.10 -11.61 -6.39
CA GLN A 214 -16.70 -11.04 -7.69
C GLN A 214 -17.11 -9.57 -7.87
N HIS A 215 -18.03 -9.05 -7.04
CA HIS A 215 -18.53 -7.67 -7.12
C HIS A 215 -17.86 -6.71 -6.13
N VAL A 216 -16.91 -7.18 -5.31
CA VAL A 216 -16.25 -6.36 -4.28
C VAL A 216 -15.61 -5.09 -4.87
N LEU A 217 -14.92 -5.22 -6.00
CA LEU A 217 -14.23 -4.11 -6.64
C LEU A 217 -15.22 -3.09 -7.22
N GLU A 218 -16.36 -3.55 -7.75
CA GLU A 218 -17.43 -2.67 -8.23
C GLU A 218 -18.06 -1.88 -7.09
N ARG A 219 -18.21 -2.49 -5.91
CA ARG A 219 -18.74 -1.79 -4.73
C ARG A 219 -17.75 -0.76 -4.20
N ILE A 220 -16.46 -1.10 -4.11
CA ILE A 220 -15.38 -0.16 -3.77
C ILE A 220 -15.41 1.05 -4.72
N ASP A 221 -15.49 0.79 -6.03
CA ASP A 221 -15.56 1.83 -7.07
C ASP A 221 -16.81 2.72 -6.94
N LYS A 222 -18.01 2.12 -6.76
CA LYS A 222 -19.26 2.85 -6.56
C LYS A 222 -19.22 3.73 -5.31
N ILE A 223 -18.65 3.24 -4.20
CA ILE A 223 -18.51 4.01 -2.96
C ILE A 223 -17.54 5.16 -3.15
N ALA A 224 -16.35 4.92 -3.69
CA ALA A 224 -15.38 5.98 -3.94
C ALA A 224 -15.96 7.06 -4.85
N LYS A 225 -16.65 6.69 -5.94
CA LYS A 225 -17.34 7.64 -6.83
C LYS A 225 -18.45 8.41 -6.12
N ARG A 226 -19.26 7.76 -5.27
CA ARG A 226 -20.30 8.43 -4.47
C ARG A 226 -19.68 9.47 -3.54
N ILE A 227 -18.62 9.12 -2.82
CA ILE A 227 -17.92 10.04 -1.91
C ILE A 227 -17.29 11.18 -2.69
N ALA A 228 -16.66 10.91 -3.84
CA ALA A 228 -16.01 11.92 -4.66
C ALA A 228 -16.98 13.00 -5.16
N LYS A 229 -18.25 12.66 -5.41
CA LYS A 229 -19.32 13.62 -5.77
C LYS A 229 -19.60 14.62 -4.64
N ASP A 230 -19.51 14.16 -3.39
CA ASP A 230 -19.78 14.98 -2.20
C ASP A 230 -18.57 15.87 -1.82
N ILE A 231 -17.36 15.52 -2.29
CA ILE A 231 -16.17 16.36 -2.08
C ILE A 231 -16.21 17.54 -3.06
N PRO A 232 -16.15 18.80 -2.58
CA PRO A 232 -16.17 19.99 -3.43
C PRO A 232 -15.12 19.94 -4.55
N LYS A 233 -15.49 20.40 -5.75
CA LYS A 233 -14.65 20.36 -6.97
C LYS A 233 -13.35 21.17 -6.82
N TYR A 234 -13.33 22.17 -5.94
CA TYR A 234 -12.20 23.08 -5.76
C TYR A 234 -11.80 23.21 -4.29
N ASN A 235 -10.66 22.61 -3.95
CA ASN A 235 -9.80 23.16 -2.92
C ASN A 235 -8.33 22.91 -3.25
N ARG A 236 -7.87 23.52 -4.37
CA ARG A 236 -6.47 23.41 -4.85
C ARG A 236 -5.43 23.82 -3.79
N ASN A 237 -5.86 24.60 -2.79
CA ASN A 237 -5.00 25.15 -1.73
C ASN A 237 -5.13 24.45 -0.36
N ARG A 238 -5.96 23.41 -0.21
CA ARG A 238 -6.04 22.66 1.06
C ARG A 238 -5.48 21.24 0.92
N TYR A 239 -4.16 21.12 0.82
CA TYR A 239 -3.42 19.90 1.22
C TYR A 239 -3.31 19.77 2.74
N PHE A 240 -4.33 20.21 3.48
CA PHE A 240 -4.27 20.11 4.94
C PHE A 240 -4.90 18.78 5.34
N LEU A 241 -4.05 17.76 5.45
CA LEU A 241 -4.22 16.87 6.60
C LEU A 241 -4.13 17.79 7.83
N PRO A 242 -5.15 17.82 8.71
CA PRO A 242 -5.14 18.74 9.84
C PRO A 242 -3.84 18.54 10.62
N THR A 243 -3.07 19.62 10.77
CA THR A 243 -2.03 19.71 11.79
C THR A 243 -2.77 19.65 13.12
N LYS A 244 -2.67 18.51 13.81
CA LYS A 244 -2.95 18.48 15.24
C LYS A 244 -1.88 19.29 15.94
#